data_AF-A0A2G9U540-F1
#
_entry.id   AF-A0A2G9U540-F1
#
_cell.length_a   1.000
_cell.length_b   1.000
_cell.length_c   1.000
_cell.angle_alpha   90.00
_cell.angle_beta   90.00
_cell.angle_gamma   90.00
#
_symmetry.space_group_name_H-M   'P 1'
#
loop_
_entity.id
_entity.type
_entity.pdbx_description
1 polymer ?
#
loop_
_entity_poly.entity_id
_entity_poly.type
_entity_poly.pdbx_seq_one_letter_code
_entity_poly.pdbx_strand_id
1 'polypeptide(L)'
;MDICVIERAAETLLSLDESKGPPNLVSAESRREAEQLFHNIKQELTIEAAGQVIQNTKNQCVLFQIAQMTGEIVLRDWVLLSKEQIIHTYKMLLEFVAQREDLSNYAQTEFLRSVAMILKRGIIDEKTGDQEELFELIHNLLINQHARLLHSKIRTDEDLSIRSLSCLVQLAGLSGEVMASSEFTEHYVKHYIGSLMDLFAEGPLPHEINYFCTIVNRLFQYRPIQTIMRVGPELRRKFLIYLSQYIQHLTNQAMYTAIGRGEHDDHHSLALLFDSWTLLLRGRWRLELSQEEETLIDNELIIGPNLQIVKRFVECVQAPPIGCRAPIFTGGDDDDEDDRTLFLDLLTPLGTMACYSVREFMDMMIQ
;
A
#
# COMPACT_ATOMS: atom_id res chain seq x y z
N MET A 1 33.50 16.48 5.42
CA MET A 1 33.21 16.00 4.04
C MET A 1 33.02 17.23 3.17
N ASP A 2 33.66 17.31 2.00
CA ASP A 2 33.53 18.48 1.11
C ASP A 2 32.31 18.30 0.18
N ILE A 3 31.24 19.06 0.46
CA ILE A 3 29.96 18.96 -0.26
C ILE A 3 30.15 19.27 -1.75
N CYS A 4 31.00 20.22 -2.10
CA CYS A 4 31.27 20.59 -3.49
C CYS A 4 31.88 19.44 -4.29
N VAL A 5 32.68 18.58 -3.65
CA VAL A 5 33.28 17.40 -4.29
C VAL A 5 32.21 16.33 -4.52
N ILE A 6 31.30 16.13 -3.57
CA ILE A 6 30.20 15.16 -3.67
C ILE A 6 29.20 15.58 -4.75
N GLU A 7 28.86 16.87 -4.80
CA GLU A 7 27.96 17.42 -5.82
C GLU A 7 28.55 17.27 -7.23
N ARG A 8 29.84 17.57 -7.42
CA ARG A 8 30.54 17.34 -8.70
C ARG A 8 30.58 15.87 -9.10
N ALA A 9 30.79 14.96 -8.15
CA ALA A 9 30.75 13.53 -8.42
C ALA A 9 29.34 13.06 -8.82
N ALA A 10 28.30 13.57 -8.16
CA ALA A 10 26.90 13.29 -8.52
C ALA A 10 26.54 13.83 -9.92
N GLU A 11 26.97 15.05 -10.25
CA GLU A 11 26.81 15.64 -11.59
C GLU A 11 27.52 14.82 -12.68
N THR A 12 28.69 14.26 -12.36
CA THR A 12 29.47 13.37 -13.25
C THR A 12 28.74 12.06 -13.52
N LEU A 13 28.06 11.50 -12.50
CA LEU A 13 27.27 10.27 -12.63
C LEU A 13 25.96 10.49 -13.42
N LEU A 14 25.32 11.65 -13.23
CA LEU A 14 24.05 11.98 -13.88
C LEU A 14 24.19 12.67 -15.23
N SER A 15 25.40 13.01 -15.68
CA SER A 15 25.64 13.79 -16.91
C SER A 15 24.84 15.11 -16.98
N LEU A 16 24.63 15.76 -15.82
CA LEU A 16 23.81 16.98 -15.67
C LEU A 16 24.60 18.28 -15.79
N ASP A 17 25.90 18.22 -16.11
CA ASP A 17 26.63 19.43 -16.45
C ASP A 17 26.13 19.93 -17.82
N GLU A 18 25.30 20.99 -17.80
CA GLU A 18 24.83 21.68 -19.01
C GLU A 18 25.99 22.11 -19.92
N SER A 19 27.24 22.17 -19.39
CA SER A 19 28.44 22.44 -20.18
C SER A 19 29.14 21.22 -20.80
N LYS A 20 28.73 19.98 -20.47
CA LYS A 20 29.41 18.75 -20.94
C LYS A 20 28.55 17.68 -21.61
N GLY A 21 27.28 17.95 -21.89
CA GLY A 21 26.48 17.18 -22.86
C GLY A 21 26.20 15.70 -22.49
N PRO A 22 25.56 14.93 -23.40
CA PRO A 22 24.97 13.62 -23.11
C PRO A 22 26.00 12.56 -22.63
N PRO A 23 25.54 11.45 -22.02
CA PRO A 23 26.33 10.42 -21.32
C PRO A 23 27.53 9.79 -22.06
N ASN A 24 27.74 10.12 -23.33
CA ASN A 24 28.89 9.76 -24.15
C ASN A 24 30.12 10.69 -23.96
N LEU A 25 30.02 11.75 -23.15
CA LEU A 25 31.09 12.76 -22.95
C LEU A 25 31.84 12.64 -21.61
N VAL A 26 31.36 11.79 -20.69
CA VAL A 26 32.08 11.47 -19.45
C VAL A 26 32.91 10.20 -19.66
N SER A 27 34.22 10.29 -19.42
CA SER A 27 35.11 9.14 -19.56
C SER A 27 34.71 8.03 -18.58
N ALA A 28 34.89 6.77 -18.98
CA ALA A 28 34.64 5.62 -18.10
C ALA A 28 35.49 5.68 -16.82
N GLU A 29 36.66 6.32 -16.89
CA GLU A 29 37.55 6.57 -15.76
C GLU A 29 36.94 7.56 -14.77
N SER A 30 36.43 8.71 -15.21
CA SER A 30 35.78 9.70 -14.33
C SER A 30 34.49 9.17 -13.69
N ARG A 31 33.73 8.30 -14.37
CA ARG A 31 32.59 7.60 -13.75
C ARG A 31 33.05 6.64 -12.67
N ARG A 32 34.09 5.84 -12.94
CA ARG A 32 34.64 4.89 -11.96
C ARG A 32 35.21 5.62 -10.74
N GLU A 33 35.85 6.76 -10.93
CA GLU A 33 36.33 7.63 -9.84
C GLU A 33 35.18 8.16 -8.99
N ALA A 34 34.08 8.62 -9.61
CA ALA A 34 32.90 9.09 -8.90
C ALA A 34 32.20 7.97 -8.13
N GLU A 35 32.03 6.78 -8.72
CA GLU A 35 31.49 5.59 -8.04
C GLU A 35 32.37 5.18 -6.85
N GLN A 36 33.68 5.19 -7.04
CA GLN A 36 34.64 4.84 -5.99
C GLN A 36 34.64 5.86 -4.86
N LEU A 37 34.42 7.14 -5.17
CA LEU A 37 34.23 8.19 -4.18
C LEU A 37 32.96 7.94 -3.33
N PHE A 38 31.81 7.63 -3.95
CA PHE A 38 30.61 7.27 -3.19
C PHE A 38 30.78 5.97 -2.39
N HIS A 39 31.50 5.00 -2.92
CA HIS A 39 31.84 3.78 -2.20
C HIS A 39 32.68 4.06 -0.95
N ASN A 40 33.71 4.91 -1.07
CA ASN A 40 34.55 5.31 0.06
C ASN A 40 33.76 6.11 1.09
N ILE A 41 32.94 7.06 0.63
CA ILE A 41 32.04 7.83 1.51
C ILE A 41 31.14 6.87 2.30
N LYS A 42 30.53 5.89 1.64
CA LYS A 42 29.65 4.90 2.31
C LYS A 42 30.35 4.13 3.43
N GLN A 43 31.65 3.89 3.33
CA GLN A 43 32.42 3.19 4.36
C GLN A 43 32.72 4.09 5.57
N GLU A 44 32.97 5.38 5.36
CA GLU A 44 33.39 6.33 6.40
C GLU A 44 32.26 7.24 6.91
N LEU A 45 31.10 7.26 6.25
CA LEU A 45 29.99 8.13 6.58
C LEU A 45 29.40 7.78 7.95
N THR A 46 29.27 8.80 8.78
CA THR A 46 28.57 8.75 10.08
C THR A 46 27.18 9.38 9.95
N ILE A 47 26.28 9.05 10.88
CA ILE A 47 24.91 9.61 10.94
C ILE A 47 24.96 11.15 11.04
N GLU A 48 25.87 11.69 11.85
CA GLU A 48 26.04 13.14 12.03
C GLU A 48 26.49 13.81 10.74
N ALA A 49 27.46 13.21 10.04
CA ALA A 49 27.95 13.73 8.77
C ALA A 49 26.87 13.65 7.68
N ALA A 50 26.05 12.59 7.67
CA ALA A 50 24.91 12.48 6.76
C ALA A 50 23.90 13.61 6.99
N GLY A 51 23.54 13.89 8.26
CA GLY A 51 22.67 15.00 8.62
C GLY A 51 23.20 16.36 8.15
N GLN A 52 24.50 16.60 8.29
CA GLN A 52 25.14 17.83 7.79
C GLN A 52 25.07 17.94 6.27
N VAL A 53 25.29 16.84 5.53
CA VAL A 53 25.20 16.88 4.06
C VAL A 53 23.76 17.16 3.63
N ILE A 54 22.78 16.47 4.21
CA ILE A 54 21.35 16.64 3.92
C ILE A 54 20.89 18.10 4.08
N GLN A 55 21.32 18.78 5.14
CA GLN A 55 20.91 20.16 5.41
C GLN A 55 21.55 21.20 4.47
N ASN A 56 22.73 20.89 3.91
CA ASN A 56 23.55 21.88 3.21
C ASN A 56 23.55 21.71 1.68
N THR A 57 23.20 20.54 1.16
CA THR A 57 23.11 20.33 -0.30
C THR A 57 21.72 20.63 -0.85
N LYS A 58 21.68 21.12 -2.08
CA LYS A 58 20.44 21.20 -2.89
C LYS A 58 20.43 20.19 -4.02
N ASN A 59 21.52 19.43 -4.20
CA ASN A 59 21.64 18.46 -5.26
C ASN A 59 20.80 17.22 -4.93
N GLN A 60 19.74 17.01 -5.72
CA GLN A 60 18.75 15.95 -5.51
C GLN A 60 19.37 14.54 -5.56
N CYS A 61 20.44 14.34 -6.34
CA CYS A 61 21.15 13.07 -6.42
C CYS A 61 21.97 12.79 -5.16
N VAL A 62 22.67 13.82 -4.66
CA VAL A 62 23.40 13.71 -3.39
C VAL A 62 22.43 13.42 -2.26
N LEU A 63 21.28 14.11 -2.22
CA LEU A 63 20.21 13.85 -1.24
C LEU A 63 19.73 12.39 -1.29
N PHE A 64 19.46 11.87 -2.50
CA PHE A 64 19.09 10.45 -2.67
C PHE A 64 20.16 9.49 -2.14
N GLN A 65 21.43 9.68 -2.55
CA GLN A 65 22.52 8.78 -2.18
C GLN A 65 22.78 8.80 -0.67
N ILE A 66 22.77 9.99 -0.06
CA ILE A 66 23.00 10.14 1.39
C ILE A 66 21.82 9.56 2.18
N ALA A 67 20.58 9.75 1.74
CA ALA A 67 19.42 9.13 2.38
C ALA A 67 19.49 7.60 2.34
N GLN A 68 19.86 7.02 1.19
CA GLN A 68 20.06 5.56 1.04
C GLN A 68 21.17 5.06 1.96
N MET A 69 22.35 5.70 1.93
CA MET A 69 23.48 5.32 2.78
C MET A 69 23.13 5.42 4.26
N THR A 70 22.39 6.45 4.68
CA THR A 70 21.96 6.62 6.08
C THR A 70 21.14 5.44 6.57
N GLY A 71 20.15 4.99 5.78
CA GLY A 71 19.34 3.82 6.11
C GLY A 71 20.19 2.56 6.26
N GLU A 72 21.14 2.35 5.35
CA GLU A 72 22.03 1.19 5.37
C GLU A 72 23.03 1.21 6.54
N ILE A 73 23.61 2.37 6.86
CA ILE A 73 24.52 2.55 8.00
C ILE A 73 23.81 2.23 9.31
N VAL A 74 22.58 2.75 9.49
CA VAL A 74 21.79 2.48 10.70
C VAL A 74 21.53 0.99 10.86
N LEU A 75 21.19 0.27 9.78
CA LEU A 75 20.96 -1.16 9.84
C LEU A 75 22.25 -1.97 10.04
N ARG A 76 23.36 -1.56 9.43
CA ARG A 76 24.67 -2.22 9.56
C ARG A 76 25.18 -2.12 11.00
N ASP A 77 25.13 -0.92 11.57
CA ASP A 77 25.69 -0.62 12.88
C ASP A 77 24.64 -0.74 14.00
N TRP A 78 23.49 -1.34 13.71
CA TRP A 78 22.29 -1.38 14.53
C TRP A 78 22.51 -1.77 16.00
N VAL A 79 23.35 -2.78 16.23
CA VAL A 79 23.67 -3.29 17.58
C VAL A 79 24.49 -2.27 18.38
N LEU A 80 25.31 -1.47 17.70
CA LEU A 80 26.19 -0.46 18.29
C LEU A 80 25.46 0.86 18.58
N LEU A 81 24.35 1.12 17.87
CA LEU A 81 23.57 2.34 18.01
C LEU A 81 22.65 2.30 19.23
N SER A 82 22.64 3.40 19.98
CA SER A 82 21.69 3.62 21.08
C SER A 82 20.27 3.89 20.55
N LYS A 83 19.27 3.68 21.42
CA LYS A 83 17.87 4.00 21.13
C LYS A 83 17.69 5.46 20.71
N GLU A 84 18.35 6.39 21.42
CA GLU A 84 18.29 7.83 21.14
C GLU A 84 18.85 8.17 19.74
N GLN A 85 19.95 7.55 19.33
CA GLN A 85 20.53 7.78 18.00
C GLN A 85 19.62 7.29 16.89
N ILE A 86 18.98 6.12 17.05
CA ILE A 86 18.03 5.59 16.06
C ILE A 86 16.82 6.52 15.94
N ILE A 87 16.28 6.97 17.07
CA ILE A 87 15.15 7.92 17.12
C ILE A 87 15.51 9.22 16.41
N HIS A 88 16.64 9.80 16.77
CA HIS A 88 17.13 11.04 16.17
C HIS A 88 17.29 10.88 14.65
N THR A 89 17.81 9.74 14.19
CA THR A 89 18.09 9.54 12.76
C THR A 89 16.82 9.49 11.92
N TYR A 90 15.84 8.66 12.30
CA TYR A 90 14.61 8.59 11.50
C TYR A 90 13.80 9.89 11.59
N LYS A 91 13.78 10.59 12.74
CA LYS A 91 13.08 11.88 12.89
C LYS A 91 13.74 12.94 12.00
N MET A 92 15.07 13.01 11.97
CA MET A 92 15.82 13.92 11.10
C MET A 92 15.50 13.71 9.62
N LEU A 93 15.49 12.45 9.15
CA LEU A 93 15.16 12.13 7.76
C LEU A 93 13.72 12.53 7.41
N LEU A 94 12.78 12.32 8.33
CA LEU A 94 11.37 12.67 8.14
C LEU A 94 11.11 14.17 8.17
N GLU A 95 11.68 14.87 9.14
CA GLU A 95 11.57 16.33 9.27
C GLU A 95 12.12 17.02 8.01
N PHE A 96 13.23 16.51 7.45
CA PHE A 96 13.78 17.03 6.21
C PHE A 96 12.80 16.90 5.04
N VAL A 97 12.19 15.71 4.87
CA VAL A 97 11.18 15.50 3.83
C VAL A 97 9.94 16.36 4.05
N ALA A 98 9.51 16.53 5.30
CA ALA A 98 8.31 17.30 5.63
C ALA A 98 8.49 18.81 5.40
N GLN A 99 9.69 19.34 5.62
CA GLN A 99 9.98 20.77 5.50
C GLN A 99 10.37 21.23 4.08
N ARG A 100 10.75 20.30 3.19
CA ARG A 100 11.24 20.60 1.85
C ARG A 100 10.17 20.38 0.79
N GLU A 101 9.65 21.47 0.22
CA GLU A 101 8.70 21.42 -0.91
C GLU A 101 9.38 21.23 -2.28
N ASP A 102 10.69 21.50 -2.38
CA ASP A 102 11.49 21.44 -3.61
C ASP A 102 12.25 20.10 -3.80
N LEU A 103 11.86 19.07 -3.05
CA LEU A 103 12.51 17.77 -3.10
C LEU A 103 12.01 16.96 -4.32
N SER A 104 12.93 16.36 -5.07
CA SER A 104 12.56 15.51 -6.19
C SER A 104 11.87 14.24 -5.71
N ASN A 105 10.95 13.75 -6.54
CA ASN A 105 10.17 12.53 -6.32
C ASN A 105 11.02 11.32 -5.93
N TYR A 106 12.14 11.12 -6.62
CA TYR A 106 13.05 10.00 -6.37
C TYR A 106 13.81 10.17 -5.05
N ALA A 107 14.23 11.38 -4.70
CA ALA A 107 14.90 11.65 -3.44
C ALA A 107 13.91 11.45 -2.28
N GLN A 108 12.73 12.06 -2.35
CA GLN A 108 11.67 11.92 -1.34
C GLN A 108 11.34 10.46 -1.04
N THR A 109 11.15 9.64 -2.08
CA THR A 109 10.89 8.21 -1.95
C THR A 109 11.98 7.51 -1.13
N GLU A 110 13.25 7.86 -1.38
CA GLU A 110 14.36 7.16 -0.75
C GLU A 110 14.63 7.57 0.69
N PHE A 111 14.33 8.81 1.06
CA PHE A 111 14.25 9.19 2.47
C PHE A 111 13.18 8.37 3.20
N LEU A 112 11.96 8.28 2.63
CA LEU A 112 10.87 7.53 3.25
C LEU A 112 11.17 6.02 3.31
N ARG A 113 11.83 5.46 2.29
CA ARG A 113 12.28 4.08 2.27
C ARG A 113 13.29 3.80 3.39
N SER A 114 14.31 4.65 3.53
CA SER A 114 15.31 4.53 4.61
C SER A 114 14.66 4.63 5.98
N VAL A 115 13.70 5.55 6.16
CA VAL A 115 12.93 5.64 7.41
C VAL A 115 12.14 4.36 7.67
N ALA A 116 11.41 3.85 6.69
CA ALA A 116 10.62 2.62 6.84
C ALA A 116 11.50 1.43 7.22
N MET A 117 12.69 1.33 6.65
CA MET A 117 13.69 0.31 7.01
C MET A 117 14.14 0.43 8.47
N ILE A 118 14.48 1.64 8.93
CA ILE A 118 14.90 1.91 10.31
C ILE A 118 13.76 1.63 11.29
N LEU A 119 12.55 2.12 11.00
CA LEU A 119 11.37 1.91 11.84
C LEU A 119 11.02 0.43 11.95
N LYS A 120 10.97 -0.31 10.83
CA LYS A 120 10.68 -1.74 10.82
C LYS A 120 11.60 -2.51 11.76
N ARG A 121 12.91 -2.24 11.71
CA ARG A 121 13.88 -2.88 12.61
C ARG A 121 13.78 -2.37 14.05
N GLY A 122 13.53 -1.08 14.22
CA GLY A 122 13.43 -0.41 15.51
C GLY A 122 12.20 -0.77 16.33
N ILE A 123 11.12 -1.22 15.69
CA ILE A 123 9.97 -1.75 16.42
C ILE A 123 10.28 -3.15 16.97
N ILE A 124 10.98 -3.98 16.19
CA ILE A 124 11.37 -5.34 16.63
C ILE A 124 12.28 -5.30 17.85
N ASP A 125 13.28 -4.40 17.84
CA ASP A 125 14.28 -4.33 18.90
C ASP A 125 13.95 -3.24 19.96
N GLU A 126 12.72 -2.73 19.99
CA GLU A 126 12.22 -1.70 20.92
C GLU A 126 13.02 -0.38 20.98
N LYS A 127 13.74 -0.07 19.89
CA LYS A 127 14.59 1.13 19.73
C LYS A 127 13.89 2.31 19.05
N THR A 128 12.57 2.27 18.87
CA THR A 128 11.81 3.31 18.13
C THR A 128 11.32 4.49 18.95
N GLY A 129 11.42 4.45 20.28
CA GLY A 129 10.90 5.51 21.17
C GLY A 129 9.73 5.01 21.98
N ASP A 130 8.86 5.92 22.41
CA ASP A 130 7.53 5.58 22.90
C ASP A 130 6.65 5.19 21.71
N GLN A 131 5.78 4.20 21.90
CA GLN A 131 4.84 3.74 20.87
C GLN A 131 3.86 4.85 20.48
N GLU A 132 3.48 5.73 21.42
CA GLU A 132 2.64 6.90 21.13
C GLU A 132 3.35 7.94 20.25
N GLU A 133 4.64 8.21 20.43
CA GLU A 133 5.39 9.13 19.56
C GLU A 133 5.63 8.55 18.16
N LEU A 134 5.93 7.25 18.08
CA LEU A 134 6.05 6.55 16.81
C LEU A 134 4.71 6.55 16.07
N PHE A 135 3.63 6.36 16.84
CA PHE A 135 2.27 6.44 16.34
C PHE A 135 1.94 7.86 15.87
N GLU A 136 2.22 8.92 16.64
CA GLU A 136 2.06 10.31 16.20
C GLU A 136 2.91 10.65 14.99
N LEU A 137 4.09 10.03 14.82
CA LEU A 137 4.95 10.26 13.68
C LEU A 137 4.45 9.55 12.41
N ILE A 138 4.05 8.28 12.52
CA ILE A 138 3.42 7.53 11.41
C ILE A 138 2.07 8.16 11.08
N HIS A 139 1.30 8.57 12.10
CA HIS A 139 0.10 9.38 11.98
C HIS A 139 0.45 10.67 11.26
N ASN A 140 1.40 11.49 11.70
CA ASN A 140 1.83 12.71 11.01
C ASN A 140 2.34 12.44 9.59
N LEU A 141 2.90 11.27 9.26
CA LEU A 141 3.25 10.92 7.88
C LEU A 141 2.05 10.49 7.03
N LEU A 142 1.02 9.92 7.64
CA LEU A 142 -0.23 9.52 6.99
C LEU A 142 -1.28 10.66 7.01
N ILE A 143 -1.14 11.62 7.93
CA ILE A 143 -2.18 12.56 8.39
C ILE A 143 -1.68 14.01 8.40
N ASN A 144 -0.38 14.33 8.29
CA ASN A 144 -0.03 15.70 7.94
C ASN A 144 -0.80 16.04 6.68
N GLN A 145 -1.46 17.18 6.74
CA GLN A 145 -2.17 17.79 5.64
C GLN A 145 -1.33 17.73 4.36
N HIS A 146 0.01 17.73 4.47
CA HIS A 146 0.97 17.60 3.38
C HIS A 146 1.08 16.22 2.73
N ALA A 147 0.96 15.07 3.42
CA ALA A 147 1.03 13.73 2.79
C ALA A 147 -0.33 13.29 2.20
N ARG A 148 -1.43 13.74 2.82
CA ARG A 148 -2.79 13.60 2.30
C ARG A 148 -3.02 14.53 1.09
N LEU A 149 -2.52 15.77 1.16
CA LEU A 149 -2.35 16.62 -0.02
C LEU A 149 -1.31 16.03 -0.96
N LEU A 150 -0.26 15.32 -0.52
CA LEU A 150 0.70 14.73 -1.44
C LEU A 150 0.02 13.62 -2.23
N HIS A 151 -0.54 12.59 -1.62
CA HIS A 151 -1.25 11.54 -2.37
C HIS A 151 -2.42 12.11 -3.18
N SER A 152 -3.18 13.08 -2.65
CA SER A 152 -4.25 13.75 -3.40
C SER A 152 -3.75 14.67 -4.53
N LYS A 153 -2.56 15.29 -4.41
CA LYS A 153 -1.93 16.17 -5.43
C LYS A 153 -1.06 15.40 -6.42
N ILE A 154 -0.49 14.26 -6.02
CA ILE A 154 0.33 13.35 -6.82
C ILE A 154 -0.52 12.19 -7.34
N ARG A 155 -1.81 12.10 -6.98
CA ARG A 155 -2.76 11.11 -7.50
C ARG A 155 -2.83 11.13 -9.02
N THR A 156 -2.53 12.28 -9.60
CA THR A 156 -2.45 12.49 -11.05
C THR A 156 -1.11 12.08 -11.65
N ASP A 157 -0.08 11.89 -10.83
CA ASP A 157 1.25 11.40 -11.19
C ASP A 157 1.36 9.91 -10.83
N GLU A 158 1.20 9.07 -11.85
CA GLU A 158 1.10 7.62 -11.71
C GLU A 158 2.33 7.00 -11.00
N ASP A 159 3.54 7.45 -11.35
CA ASP A 159 4.79 6.92 -10.78
C ASP A 159 4.92 7.22 -9.28
N LEU A 160 4.51 8.42 -8.86
CA LEU A 160 4.52 8.83 -7.46
C LEU A 160 3.43 8.14 -6.65
N SER A 161 2.22 8.06 -7.21
CA SER A 161 1.08 7.38 -6.62
C SER A 161 1.46 5.92 -6.31
N ILE A 162 2.02 5.21 -7.29
CA ILE A 162 2.50 3.82 -7.17
C ILE A 162 3.47 3.63 -6.00
N ARG A 163 4.47 4.51 -5.87
CA ARG A 163 5.49 4.39 -4.81
C ARG A 163 4.92 4.62 -3.43
N SER A 164 4.05 5.62 -3.29
CA SER A 164 3.37 5.90 -2.02
C SER A 164 2.45 4.75 -1.59
N LEU A 165 1.69 4.20 -2.54
CA LEU A 165 0.78 3.08 -2.32
C LEU A 165 1.53 1.78 -2.00
N SER A 166 2.69 1.55 -2.61
CA SER A 166 3.56 0.42 -2.28
C SER A 166 4.01 0.44 -0.81
N CYS A 167 4.28 1.64 -0.26
CA CYS A 167 4.57 1.79 1.17
C CYS A 167 3.33 1.43 2.02
N LEU A 168 2.15 1.92 1.66
CA LEU A 168 0.89 1.61 2.36
C LEU A 168 0.60 0.11 2.35
N VAL A 169 0.80 -0.57 1.22
CA VAL A 169 0.70 -2.03 1.07
C VAL A 169 1.63 -2.77 2.06
N GLN A 170 2.85 -2.28 2.26
CA GLN A 170 3.78 -2.88 3.22
C GLN A 170 3.32 -2.66 4.67
N LEU A 171 2.83 -1.47 4.98
CA LEU A 171 2.29 -1.14 6.31
C LEU A 171 1.03 -1.96 6.64
N ALA A 172 0.15 -2.23 5.65
CA ALA A 172 -1.01 -3.11 5.83
C ALA A 172 -0.60 -4.53 6.25
N GLY A 173 0.55 -5.01 5.75
CA GLY A 173 1.09 -6.34 6.01
C GLY A 173 2.00 -6.46 7.24
N LEU A 174 2.15 -5.42 8.07
CA LEU A 174 3.01 -5.48 9.27
C LEU A 174 2.55 -6.62 10.20
N SER A 175 3.38 -7.62 10.49
CA SER A 175 3.00 -8.75 11.36
C SER A 175 4.17 -9.20 12.24
N GLY A 176 3.92 -10.07 13.21
CA GLY A 176 4.94 -10.63 14.10
C GLY A 176 5.00 -9.93 15.47
N GLU A 177 6.14 -9.99 16.15
CA GLU A 177 6.34 -9.44 17.50
C GLU A 177 6.03 -7.94 17.59
N VAL A 178 6.19 -7.21 16.48
CA VAL A 178 5.79 -5.81 16.31
C VAL A 178 4.30 -5.58 16.64
N MET A 179 3.45 -6.58 16.43
CA MET A 179 1.99 -6.53 16.69
C MET A 179 1.61 -7.37 17.93
N ALA A 180 2.56 -7.70 18.81
CA ALA A 180 2.30 -8.57 19.97
C ALA A 180 1.36 -7.92 21.01
N SER A 181 1.40 -6.58 21.14
CA SER A 181 0.45 -5.86 21.99
C SER A 181 -0.92 -5.78 21.32
N SER A 182 -1.94 -6.33 21.99
CA SER A 182 -3.33 -6.30 21.50
C SER A 182 -3.88 -4.88 21.44
N GLU A 183 -3.54 -4.04 22.41
CA GLU A 183 -3.96 -2.64 22.48
C GLU A 183 -3.35 -1.83 21.34
N PHE A 184 -2.05 -2.00 21.10
CA PHE A 184 -1.36 -1.38 19.96
C PHE A 184 -1.98 -1.81 18.64
N THR A 185 -2.26 -3.11 18.48
CA THR A 185 -2.82 -3.68 17.26
C THR A 185 -4.22 -3.14 16.97
N GLU A 186 -5.08 -3.03 18.00
CA GLU A 186 -6.42 -2.45 17.87
C GLU A 186 -6.36 -0.97 17.48
N HIS A 187 -5.48 -0.20 18.13
CA HIS A 187 -5.30 1.21 17.81
C HIS A 187 -4.77 1.41 16.38
N TYR A 188 -3.73 0.66 16.01
CA TYR A 188 -3.14 0.69 14.67
C TYR A 188 -4.18 0.38 13.58
N VAL A 189 -4.92 -0.72 13.71
CA VAL A 189 -5.92 -1.13 12.70
C VAL A 189 -7.03 -0.10 12.59
N LYS A 190 -7.52 0.44 13.72
CA LYS A 190 -8.54 1.50 13.71
C LYS A 190 -8.10 2.72 12.92
N HIS A 191 -6.89 3.21 13.19
CA HIS A 191 -6.37 4.39 12.52
C HIS A 191 -6.02 4.15 11.07
N TYR A 192 -5.48 2.97 10.74
CA TYR A 192 -5.18 2.58 9.37
C TYR A 192 -6.46 2.54 8.53
N ILE A 193 -7.51 1.86 9.01
CA ILE A 193 -8.81 1.79 8.31
C ILE A 193 -9.46 3.17 8.19
N GLY A 194 -9.41 3.99 9.25
CA GLY A 194 -9.91 5.37 9.20
C GLY A 194 -9.23 6.19 8.11
N SER A 195 -7.90 6.14 8.05
CA SER A 195 -7.11 6.87 7.05
C SER A 195 -7.35 6.34 5.63
N LEU A 196 -7.50 5.01 5.48
CA LEU A 196 -7.82 4.39 4.19
C LEU A 196 -9.19 4.84 3.65
N MET A 197 -10.19 4.93 4.53
CA MET A 197 -11.53 5.40 4.16
C MET A 197 -11.55 6.86 3.75
N ASP A 198 -10.79 7.71 4.43
CA ASP A 198 -10.63 9.10 4.03
C ASP A 198 -9.90 9.22 2.67
N LEU A 199 -8.86 8.41 2.45
CA LEU A 199 -8.02 8.45 1.25
C LEU A 199 -8.80 8.04 -0.01
N PHE A 200 -9.62 7.00 0.09
CA PHE A 200 -10.39 6.45 -1.01
C PHE A 200 -11.88 6.83 -0.94
N ALA A 201 -12.23 7.94 -0.29
CA ALA A 201 -13.63 8.37 -0.15
C ALA A 201 -14.33 8.54 -1.51
N GLU A 202 -13.59 8.92 -2.56
CA GLU A 202 -14.09 9.07 -3.95
C GLU A 202 -13.89 7.81 -4.81
N GLY A 203 -13.38 6.71 -4.24
CA GLY A 203 -12.97 5.51 -4.97
C GLY A 203 -11.54 5.60 -5.52
N PRO A 204 -10.84 4.46 -5.74
CA PRO A 204 -9.51 4.40 -6.35
C PRO A 204 -9.51 4.77 -7.84
N LEU A 205 -8.44 5.40 -8.31
CA LEU A 205 -8.17 5.63 -9.73
C LEU A 205 -7.65 4.35 -10.40
N PRO A 206 -7.68 4.22 -11.74
CA PRO A 206 -7.30 2.99 -12.45
C PRO A 206 -5.94 2.41 -12.03
N HIS A 207 -4.90 3.23 -11.93
CA HIS A 207 -3.56 2.79 -11.53
C HIS A 207 -3.44 2.44 -10.02
N GLU A 208 -4.43 2.78 -9.20
CA GLU A 208 -4.44 2.53 -7.76
C GLU A 208 -5.24 1.29 -7.37
N ILE A 209 -6.10 0.80 -8.26
CA ILE A 209 -7.04 -0.32 -8.01
C ILE A 209 -6.29 -1.51 -7.42
N ASN A 210 -5.20 -1.93 -8.05
CA ASN A 210 -4.42 -3.07 -7.61
C ASN A 210 -3.83 -2.89 -6.20
N TYR A 211 -3.30 -1.69 -5.90
CA TYR A 211 -2.73 -1.39 -4.60
C TYR A 211 -3.79 -1.33 -3.52
N PHE A 212 -4.93 -0.70 -3.79
CA PHE A 212 -6.06 -0.66 -2.87
C PHE A 212 -6.52 -2.09 -2.53
N CYS A 213 -6.75 -2.92 -3.55
CA CYS A 213 -7.17 -4.31 -3.35
C CYS A 213 -6.12 -5.12 -2.56
N THR A 214 -4.84 -4.88 -2.82
CA THR A 214 -3.74 -5.51 -2.09
C THR A 214 -3.68 -5.05 -0.63
N ILE A 215 -3.91 -3.76 -0.34
CA ILE A 215 -4.00 -3.24 1.03
C ILE A 215 -5.12 -3.95 1.79
N VAL A 216 -6.33 -3.99 1.19
CA VAL A 216 -7.49 -4.65 1.81
C VAL A 216 -7.19 -6.12 2.08
N ASN A 217 -6.65 -6.85 1.10
CA ASN A 217 -6.33 -8.26 1.27
C ASN A 217 -5.31 -8.49 2.38
N ARG A 218 -4.25 -7.67 2.45
CA ARG A 218 -3.25 -7.79 3.52
C ARG A 218 -3.86 -7.52 4.89
N LEU A 219 -4.77 -6.56 5.03
CA LEU A 219 -5.46 -6.32 6.30
C LEU A 219 -6.22 -7.58 6.75
N PHE A 220 -6.98 -8.22 5.86
CA PHE A 220 -7.74 -9.43 6.21
C PHE A 220 -6.86 -10.68 6.40
N GLN A 221 -5.77 -10.80 5.66
CA GLN A 221 -4.86 -11.95 5.71
C GLN A 221 -3.95 -11.92 6.94
N TYR A 222 -3.44 -10.74 7.32
CA TYR A 222 -2.43 -10.59 8.39
C TYR A 222 -3.00 -10.07 9.71
N ARG A 223 -4.30 -9.75 9.80
CA ARG A 223 -4.93 -9.34 11.06
C ARG A 223 -5.95 -10.37 11.54
N PRO A 224 -6.03 -10.62 12.85
CA PRO A 224 -7.21 -11.27 13.40
C PRO A 224 -8.46 -10.47 13.04
N ILE A 225 -9.47 -11.14 12.48
CA ILE A 225 -10.73 -10.50 12.07
C ILE A 225 -11.38 -9.79 13.25
N GLN A 226 -11.19 -10.29 14.48
CA GLN A 226 -11.68 -9.65 15.70
C GLN A 226 -11.14 -8.22 15.86
N THR A 227 -9.89 -7.96 15.50
CA THR A 227 -9.29 -6.62 15.57
C THR A 227 -9.96 -5.66 14.58
N ILE A 228 -10.21 -6.11 13.34
CA ILE A 228 -10.93 -5.33 12.33
C ILE A 228 -12.36 -5.02 12.82
N MET A 229 -12.99 -5.97 13.50
CA MET A 229 -14.35 -5.80 14.01
C MET A 229 -14.41 -4.91 15.26
N ARG A 230 -13.30 -4.69 15.97
CA ARG A 230 -13.20 -3.85 17.18
C ARG A 230 -12.84 -2.38 16.93
N VAL A 231 -12.63 -1.96 15.69
CA VAL A 231 -12.26 -0.56 15.35
C VAL A 231 -13.31 0.50 15.72
N GLY A 232 -14.51 0.06 16.11
CA GLY A 232 -15.64 0.89 16.51
C GLY A 232 -16.82 0.73 15.55
N PRO A 233 -18.07 0.86 16.05
CA PRO A 233 -19.27 0.51 15.29
C PRO A 233 -19.44 1.37 14.02
N GLU A 234 -19.23 2.67 14.12
CA GLU A 234 -19.37 3.62 13.01
C GLU A 234 -18.33 3.38 11.91
N LEU A 235 -17.05 3.25 12.28
CA LEU A 235 -15.98 3.03 11.32
C LEU A 235 -16.10 1.65 10.65
N ARG A 236 -16.42 0.61 11.43
CA ARG A 236 -16.70 -0.74 10.92
C ARG A 236 -17.82 -0.73 9.90
N ARG A 237 -18.95 -0.07 10.22
CA ARG A 237 -20.10 0.05 9.31
C ARG A 237 -19.70 0.74 8.00
N LYS A 238 -19.02 1.89 8.09
CA LYS A 238 -18.54 2.62 6.91
C LYS A 238 -17.62 1.76 6.05
N PHE A 239 -16.64 1.09 6.67
CA PHE A 239 -15.67 0.26 5.98
C PHE A 239 -16.29 -0.93 5.26
N LEU A 240 -17.16 -1.70 5.93
CA LEU A 240 -17.78 -2.90 5.34
C LEU A 240 -18.77 -2.55 4.22
N ILE A 241 -19.54 -1.47 4.38
CA ILE A 241 -20.46 -0.98 3.34
C ILE A 241 -19.66 -0.52 2.12
N TYR A 242 -18.64 0.33 2.32
CA TYR A 242 -17.78 0.80 1.24
C TYR A 242 -17.12 -0.37 0.52
N LEU A 243 -16.56 -1.32 1.27
CA LEU A 243 -15.90 -2.51 0.71
C LEU A 243 -16.87 -3.34 -0.14
N SER A 244 -18.07 -3.64 0.35
CA SER A 244 -19.06 -4.40 -0.43
C SER A 244 -19.48 -3.66 -1.70
N GLN A 245 -19.76 -2.36 -1.62
CA GLN A 245 -20.13 -1.54 -2.77
C GLN A 245 -19.01 -1.50 -3.81
N TYR A 246 -17.76 -1.36 -3.37
CA TYR A 246 -16.60 -1.35 -4.24
C TYR A 246 -16.37 -2.72 -4.90
N ILE A 247 -16.54 -3.83 -4.16
CA ILE A 247 -16.49 -5.19 -4.73
C ILE A 247 -17.53 -5.34 -5.85
N GLN A 248 -18.77 -4.89 -5.63
CA GLN A 248 -19.81 -4.94 -6.65
C GLN A 248 -19.45 -4.10 -7.89
N HIS A 249 -18.90 -2.90 -7.68
CA HIS A 249 -18.46 -2.03 -8.76
C HIS A 249 -17.33 -2.66 -9.58
N LEU A 250 -16.27 -3.12 -8.91
CA LEU A 250 -15.13 -3.77 -9.55
C LEU A 250 -15.52 -5.09 -10.23
N THR A 251 -16.48 -5.84 -9.67
CA THR A 251 -17.04 -7.04 -10.32
C THR A 251 -17.62 -6.68 -11.68
N ASN A 252 -18.43 -5.63 -11.76
CA ASN A 252 -19.03 -5.21 -13.03
C ASN A 252 -17.95 -4.80 -14.03
N GLN A 253 -17.03 -3.94 -13.62
CA GLN A 253 -15.94 -3.46 -14.48
C GLN A 253 -15.05 -4.60 -14.99
N ALA A 254 -14.52 -5.44 -14.09
CA ALA A 254 -13.61 -6.51 -14.44
C ALA A 254 -14.29 -7.57 -15.33
N MET A 255 -15.51 -8.00 -14.99
CA MET A 255 -16.22 -9.01 -15.79
C MET A 255 -16.66 -8.46 -17.15
N TYR A 256 -17.06 -7.19 -17.23
CA TYR A 256 -17.42 -6.58 -18.51
C TYR A 256 -16.22 -6.53 -19.47
N THR A 257 -15.05 -6.14 -18.96
CA THR A 257 -13.83 -6.06 -19.75
C THR A 257 -13.29 -7.44 -20.10
N ALA A 258 -13.28 -8.39 -19.15
CA ALA A 258 -12.82 -9.77 -19.39
C ALA A 258 -13.71 -10.48 -20.42
N ILE A 259 -15.04 -10.46 -20.27
CA ILE A 259 -15.96 -11.14 -21.20
C ILE A 259 -16.08 -10.40 -22.54
N GLY A 260 -16.07 -9.07 -22.52
CA GLY A 260 -16.31 -8.26 -23.72
C GLY A 260 -15.07 -8.10 -24.59
N ARG A 261 -13.90 -7.89 -23.98
CA ARG A 261 -12.64 -7.53 -24.65
C ARG A 261 -11.52 -8.55 -24.48
N GLY A 262 -11.67 -9.54 -23.60
CA GLY A 262 -10.60 -10.49 -23.26
C GLY A 262 -9.46 -9.86 -22.44
N GLU A 263 -9.65 -8.67 -21.87
CA GLU A 263 -8.62 -8.00 -21.05
C GLU A 263 -8.84 -8.34 -19.57
N HIS A 264 -7.80 -8.82 -18.90
CA HIS A 264 -7.86 -9.32 -17.52
C HIS A 264 -7.18 -8.40 -16.48
N ASP A 265 -7.00 -7.11 -16.81
CA ASP A 265 -6.23 -6.15 -15.98
C ASP A 265 -6.73 -6.06 -14.53
N ASP A 266 -8.05 -6.04 -14.34
CA ASP A 266 -8.69 -5.95 -13.02
C ASP A 266 -9.02 -7.31 -12.38
N HIS A 267 -8.81 -8.42 -13.11
CA HIS A 267 -9.18 -9.77 -12.68
C HIS A 267 -8.49 -10.15 -11.37
N HIS A 268 -7.16 -9.98 -11.32
CA HIS A 268 -6.38 -10.28 -10.13
C HIS A 268 -6.80 -9.40 -8.94
N SER A 269 -7.05 -8.11 -9.20
CA SER A 269 -7.50 -7.17 -8.16
C SER A 269 -8.85 -7.57 -7.57
N LEU A 270 -9.78 -8.04 -8.41
CA LEU A 270 -11.07 -8.57 -7.97
C LEU A 270 -10.91 -9.85 -7.14
N ALA A 271 -10.04 -10.78 -7.58
CA ALA A 271 -9.76 -12.01 -6.85
C ALA A 271 -9.27 -11.75 -5.42
N LEU A 272 -8.37 -10.78 -5.24
CA LEU A 272 -7.88 -10.35 -3.92
C LEU A 272 -9.03 -9.92 -2.98
N LEU A 273 -10.03 -9.20 -3.51
CA LEU A 273 -11.18 -8.77 -2.71
C LEU A 273 -12.15 -9.90 -2.41
N PHE A 274 -12.39 -10.82 -3.36
CA PHE A 274 -13.20 -12.02 -3.13
C PHE A 274 -12.60 -12.92 -2.05
N ASP A 275 -11.28 -13.08 -2.05
CA ASP A 275 -10.55 -13.78 -0.99
C ASP A 275 -10.69 -13.07 0.35
N SER A 276 -10.52 -11.74 0.37
CA SER A 276 -10.70 -10.91 1.58
C SER A 276 -12.09 -11.07 2.18
N TRP A 277 -13.12 -11.01 1.34
CA TRP A 277 -14.52 -11.15 1.76
C TRP A 277 -14.82 -12.58 2.23
N THR A 278 -14.23 -13.59 1.58
CA THR A 278 -14.34 -14.98 2.00
C THR A 278 -13.67 -15.23 3.35
N LEU A 279 -12.51 -14.61 3.60
CA LEU A 279 -11.85 -14.64 4.90
C LEU A 279 -12.73 -14.01 5.97
N LEU A 280 -13.34 -12.85 5.67
CA LEU A 280 -14.32 -12.22 6.55
C LEU A 280 -15.43 -13.22 6.92
N LEU A 281 -16.10 -13.84 5.94
CA LEU A 281 -17.19 -14.82 6.15
C LEU A 281 -16.78 -16.07 6.93
N ARG A 282 -15.58 -16.61 6.68
CA ARG A 282 -15.03 -17.77 7.41
C ARG A 282 -14.59 -17.40 8.83
N GLY A 283 -14.33 -16.12 9.07
CA GLY A 283 -13.85 -15.59 10.33
C GLY A 283 -14.80 -15.82 11.47
N ARG A 284 -14.25 -16.21 12.63
CA ARG A 284 -15.02 -16.20 13.88
C ARG A 284 -14.98 -14.77 14.46
N TRP A 285 -15.90 -13.91 14.04
CA TRP A 285 -16.06 -12.56 14.60
C TRP A 285 -16.93 -12.51 15.85
N ARG A 286 -17.26 -13.66 16.47
CA ARG A 286 -18.00 -13.72 17.74
C ARG A 286 -17.24 -12.98 18.83
N LEU A 287 -17.55 -11.69 18.92
CA LEU A 287 -17.10 -10.75 19.92
C LEU A 287 -18.01 -10.90 21.14
N GLU A 288 -17.62 -10.33 22.27
CA GLU A 288 -18.50 -10.11 23.43
C GLU A 288 -19.55 -9.01 23.10
N LEU A 289 -20.27 -9.17 21.99
CA LEU A 289 -21.32 -8.25 21.56
C LEU A 289 -22.65 -8.63 22.19
N SER A 290 -23.54 -7.64 22.33
CA SER A 290 -24.94 -7.93 22.62
C SER A 290 -25.57 -8.72 21.48
N GLN A 291 -26.58 -9.54 21.79
CA GLN A 291 -27.29 -10.35 20.79
C GLN A 291 -27.94 -9.49 19.69
N GLU A 292 -28.34 -8.26 20.02
CA GLU A 292 -28.89 -7.29 19.06
C GLU A 292 -27.81 -6.78 18.09
N GLU A 293 -26.62 -6.43 18.59
CA GLU A 293 -25.50 -5.98 17.74
C GLU A 293 -24.99 -7.10 16.84
N GLU A 294 -24.92 -8.33 17.35
CA GLU A 294 -24.55 -9.50 16.54
C GLU A 294 -25.53 -9.70 15.38
N THR A 295 -26.83 -9.63 15.67
CA THR A 295 -27.89 -9.77 14.65
C THR A 295 -27.83 -8.66 13.60
N LEU A 296 -27.53 -7.43 14.00
CA LEU A 296 -27.41 -6.30 13.07
C LEU A 296 -26.18 -6.45 12.17
N ILE A 297 -25.03 -6.82 12.74
CA ILE A 297 -23.80 -7.03 11.98
C ILE A 297 -23.99 -8.17 10.98
N ASP A 298 -24.50 -9.31 11.44
CA ASP A 298 -24.67 -10.49 10.60
C ASP A 298 -25.61 -10.22 9.44
N ASN A 299 -26.78 -9.62 9.68
CA ASN A 299 -27.76 -9.40 8.62
C ASN A 299 -27.43 -8.20 7.72
N GLU A 300 -27.10 -7.04 8.30
CA GLU A 300 -26.96 -5.79 7.54
C GLU A 300 -25.56 -5.58 6.95
N LEU A 301 -24.50 -6.06 7.63
CA LEU A 301 -23.12 -5.76 7.23
C LEU A 301 -22.42 -6.94 6.57
N ILE A 302 -22.93 -8.17 6.73
CA ILE A 302 -22.29 -9.37 6.22
C ILE A 302 -23.20 -10.11 5.22
N ILE A 303 -24.32 -10.69 5.66
CA ILE A 303 -25.17 -11.57 4.85
C ILE A 303 -25.82 -10.80 3.69
N GLY A 304 -26.46 -9.66 3.95
CA GLY A 304 -27.07 -8.83 2.90
C GLY A 304 -26.04 -8.39 1.85
N PRO A 305 -24.93 -7.75 2.25
CA PRO A 305 -23.83 -7.38 1.35
C PRO A 305 -23.21 -8.57 0.59
N ASN A 306 -23.07 -9.74 1.21
CA ASN A 306 -22.60 -10.96 0.57
C ASN A 306 -23.52 -11.38 -0.59
N LEU A 307 -24.83 -11.41 -0.34
CA LEU A 307 -25.81 -11.75 -1.37
C LEU A 307 -25.77 -10.76 -2.54
N GLN A 308 -25.58 -9.47 -2.27
CA GLN A 308 -25.44 -8.46 -3.33
C GLN A 308 -24.19 -8.67 -4.19
N ILE A 309 -23.05 -9.04 -3.59
CA ILE A 309 -21.82 -9.36 -4.31
C ILE A 309 -22.05 -10.57 -5.24
N VAL A 310 -22.61 -11.66 -4.70
CA VAL A 310 -22.89 -12.87 -5.47
C VAL A 310 -23.87 -12.58 -6.62
N LYS A 311 -24.95 -11.87 -6.31
CA LYS A 311 -25.94 -11.44 -7.31
C LYS A 311 -25.30 -10.62 -8.43
N ARG A 312 -24.44 -9.66 -8.08
CA ARG A 312 -23.77 -8.80 -9.07
C ARG A 312 -22.92 -9.61 -10.04
N PHE A 313 -22.19 -10.61 -9.54
CA PHE A 313 -21.41 -11.51 -10.40
C PHE A 313 -22.31 -12.29 -11.37
N VAL A 314 -23.41 -12.86 -10.86
CA VAL A 314 -24.39 -13.61 -11.67
C VAL A 314 -24.99 -12.74 -12.78
N GLU A 315 -25.36 -11.49 -12.46
CA GLU A 315 -25.84 -10.53 -13.45
C GLU A 315 -24.81 -10.25 -14.55
N CYS A 316 -23.51 -10.20 -14.23
CA CYS A 316 -22.45 -9.93 -15.20
C CYS A 316 -22.24 -11.08 -16.21
N VAL A 317 -22.61 -12.31 -15.85
CA VAL A 317 -22.46 -13.48 -16.74
C VAL A 317 -23.76 -13.84 -17.48
N GLN A 318 -24.90 -13.28 -17.06
CA GLN A 318 -26.20 -13.50 -17.70
C GLN A 318 -26.45 -12.52 -18.85
N ALA A 319 -27.01 -13.03 -19.95
CA ALA A 319 -27.42 -12.21 -21.07
C ALA A 319 -28.62 -11.30 -20.72
N PRO A 320 -28.80 -10.17 -21.43
CA PRO A 320 -30.04 -9.41 -21.38
C PRO A 320 -31.25 -10.32 -21.68
N PRO A 321 -32.41 -10.12 -21.04
CA PRO A 321 -32.82 -8.95 -20.26
C PRO A 321 -32.54 -9.03 -18.74
N ILE A 322 -32.05 -10.18 -18.24
CA ILE A 322 -31.92 -10.44 -16.79
C ILE A 322 -30.56 -9.97 -16.26
N GLY A 323 -29.51 -10.10 -17.09
CA GLY A 323 -28.16 -9.66 -16.75
C GLY A 323 -27.62 -8.53 -17.63
N CYS A 324 -26.36 -8.20 -17.39
CA CYS A 324 -25.60 -7.16 -18.07
C CYS A 324 -24.34 -7.71 -18.74
N ARG A 325 -24.35 -8.99 -19.16
CA ARG A 325 -23.22 -9.60 -19.88
C ARG A 325 -22.78 -8.75 -21.07
N ALA A 326 -21.48 -8.47 -21.12
CA ALA A 326 -20.88 -7.69 -22.19
C ALA A 326 -21.06 -8.39 -23.56
N PRO A 327 -21.29 -7.62 -24.64
CA PRO A 327 -21.28 -8.17 -25.99
C PRO A 327 -19.87 -8.65 -26.35
N ILE A 328 -19.77 -9.89 -26.82
CA ILE A 328 -18.48 -10.52 -27.18
C ILE A 328 -17.90 -9.83 -28.42
N PHE A 329 -16.68 -9.31 -28.34
CA PHE A 329 -15.98 -8.77 -29.50
C PHE A 329 -15.38 -9.91 -30.33
N THR A 330 -15.93 -10.18 -31.51
CA THR A 330 -15.58 -11.33 -32.37
C THR A 330 -14.23 -11.17 -33.11
N GLY A 331 -13.25 -10.53 -32.50
CA GLY A 331 -11.97 -10.17 -33.14
C GLY A 331 -10.70 -10.62 -32.41
N GLY A 332 -10.82 -11.30 -31.27
CA GLY A 332 -9.69 -11.90 -30.56
C GLY A 332 -9.44 -13.33 -31.03
N ASP A 333 -8.20 -13.80 -30.93
CA ASP A 333 -7.89 -15.23 -31.01
C ASP A 333 -8.76 -15.95 -29.96
N ASP A 334 -9.47 -17.01 -30.38
CA ASP A 334 -10.16 -17.90 -29.45
C ASP A 334 -9.07 -18.57 -28.59
N ASP A 335 -8.73 -17.97 -27.44
CA ASP A 335 -8.00 -18.67 -26.40
C ASP A 335 -8.91 -19.82 -25.93
N ASP A 336 -8.60 -21.03 -26.39
CA ASP A 336 -9.33 -22.28 -26.11
C ASP A 336 -9.31 -22.71 -24.62
N GLU A 337 -8.91 -21.82 -23.70
CA GLU A 337 -8.83 -22.13 -22.27
C GLU A 337 -10.24 -22.13 -21.65
N ASP A 338 -10.62 -23.26 -21.05
CA ASP A 338 -11.93 -23.43 -20.40
C ASP A 338 -12.15 -22.31 -19.36
N ASP A 339 -13.26 -21.58 -19.45
CA ASP A 339 -13.70 -20.54 -18.51
C ASP A 339 -13.56 -20.98 -17.04
N ARG A 340 -13.76 -22.27 -16.76
CA ARG A 340 -13.62 -22.83 -15.40
C ARG A 340 -12.20 -22.76 -14.87
N THR A 341 -11.22 -22.81 -15.76
CA THR A 341 -9.80 -22.69 -15.45
C THR A 341 -9.41 -21.22 -15.40
N LEU A 342 -9.85 -20.42 -16.39
CA LEU A 342 -9.56 -19.00 -16.51
C LEU A 342 -10.09 -18.18 -15.32
N PHE A 343 -11.31 -18.46 -14.86
CA PHE A 343 -11.96 -17.76 -13.75
C PHE A 343 -11.93 -18.55 -12.43
N LEU A 344 -11.06 -19.57 -12.29
CA LEU A 344 -11.05 -20.46 -11.14
C LEU A 344 -10.89 -19.72 -9.80
N ASP A 345 -10.04 -18.70 -9.78
CA ASP A 345 -9.72 -17.83 -8.65
C ASP A 345 -10.88 -16.88 -8.28
N LEU A 346 -11.80 -16.59 -9.20
CA LEU A 346 -13.04 -15.88 -8.89
C LEU A 346 -14.16 -16.85 -8.48
N LEU A 347 -14.30 -17.98 -9.20
CA LEU A 347 -15.38 -18.95 -8.99
C LEU A 347 -15.25 -19.69 -7.66
N THR A 348 -14.03 -19.98 -7.21
CA THR A 348 -13.79 -20.68 -5.93
C THR A 348 -14.26 -19.87 -4.71
N PRO A 349 -13.82 -18.61 -4.50
CA PRO A 349 -14.33 -17.79 -3.42
C PRO A 349 -15.81 -17.45 -3.63
N LEU A 350 -16.28 -17.22 -4.86
CA LEU A 350 -17.71 -17.00 -5.14
C LEU A 350 -18.58 -18.18 -4.71
N GLY A 351 -18.16 -19.41 -5.00
CA GLY A 351 -18.84 -20.62 -4.53
C GLY A 351 -18.87 -20.70 -3.00
N THR A 352 -17.78 -20.29 -2.33
CA THR A 352 -17.78 -20.18 -0.87
C THR A 352 -18.79 -19.12 -0.40
N MET A 353 -18.80 -17.93 -1.00
CA MET A 353 -19.74 -16.85 -0.68
C MET A 353 -21.21 -17.28 -0.85
N ALA A 354 -21.52 -18.00 -1.94
CA ALA A 354 -22.85 -18.55 -2.20
C ALA A 354 -23.28 -19.57 -1.12
N CYS A 355 -22.35 -20.37 -0.59
CA CYS A 355 -22.62 -21.31 0.51
C CYS A 355 -23.04 -20.63 1.83
N TYR A 356 -22.75 -19.34 2.03
CA TYR A 356 -23.24 -18.59 3.18
C TYR A 356 -24.64 -18.00 2.98
N SER A 357 -25.18 -18.05 1.76
CA SER A 357 -26.50 -17.53 1.41
C SER A 357 -27.23 -18.48 0.46
N VAL A 358 -27.17 -19.79 0.74
CA VAL A 358 -27.63 -20.86 -0.17
C VAL A 358 -29.10 -20.70 -0.53
N ARG A 359 -29.94 -20.38 0.44
CA ARG A 359 -31.39 -20.32 0.20
C ARG A 359 -31.72 -19.20 -0.79
N GLU A 360 -31.22 -18.01 -0.51
CA GLU A 360 -31.41 -16.81 -1.34
C GLU A 360 -30.72 -16.96 -2.70
N PHE A 361 -29.56 -17.62 -2.74
CA PHE A 361 -28.86 -17.94 -3.98
C PHE A 361 -29.66 -18.94 -4.85
N MET A 362 -30.19 -20.00 -4.26
CA MET A 362 -31.02 -20.98 -4.98
C MET A 362 -32.30 -20.33 -5.50
N ASP A 363 -32.95 -19.49 -4.70
CA ASP A 363 -34.15 -18.74 -5.13
C ASP A 363 -33.84 -17.81 -6.31
N MET A 364 -32.64 -17.20 -6.34
CA MET A 364 -32.16 -16.38 -7.45
C MET A 364 -31.85 -17.19 -8.72
N MET A 365 -31.36 -18.43 -8.59
CA MET A 365 -31.02 -19.29 -9.73
C MET A 365 -32.24 -19.95 -10.38
N ILE A 366 -33.39 -19.99 -9.69
CA ILE A 366 -34.64 -20.62 -10.16
C ILE A 366 -35.53 -19.62 -10.92
N GLN A 367 -35.27 -18.33 -10.79
CA GLN A 367 -35.94 -17.24 -11.54
C GLN A 367 -35.28 -17.03 -12.90
#